data_AF-A0A178W4F0-F1
#
_entry.id   AF-A0A178W4F0-F1
#
_cell.length_a   1.000
_cell.length_b   1.000
_cell.length_c   1.000
_cell.angle_alpha   90.00
_cell.angle_beta   90.00
_cell.angle_gamma   90.00
#
_symmetry.space_group_name_H-M   'P 1'
#
loop_
_entity.id
_entity.type
_entity.pdbx_description
1 polymer ?
#
loop_
_entity_poly.entity_id
_entity_poly.type
_entity_poly.pdbx_seq_one_letter_code
_entity_poly.pdbx_strand_id
1 'polypeptide(L)'
;MAVSLSAASHLLCSSTRVSLSPAVTSSSSSPVVALSSSTSPHSLGSVASSSLFPHSSFVLQKKHPINGTSTRMISPKCAASDAAQLISAKEDIKVLLRTKFCHPILVRLGWHDAGTYNKNIEEWPLRGGANGSLRFEAELKHAANAGLLNALKLIQPLKDKYPNISYADLFQLASATAIEEAGGPDIPMKYGRVDVVAPEQCPEEGRLPDAGPPSPADHLRDVFYRMGLDDKEIVALSGAHTLGRARPDRSGWGKPETKYTKTGPGEAGGQSWTVKWLKFDNSYFKDIKEKRDDDLLVLPTDAALFEDPSFKNYAEKYAEDPAAFFKDYAEAHAKLSNLGAKFDPPEGIVIENVPEKFVAAKYSTGKKELSDSMKKKIRAEYEAIGGSPDKPLPTNYFLNIIIAIGVLVLLSTLFGGNNNSDFSGF
;
A
#
# COMPACT_ATOMS: atom_id res chain seq x y z
N MET A 1 4.04 -12.69 -54.49
CA MET A 1 4.06 -14.12 -54.84
C MET A 1 5.39 -14.43 -55.53
N ALA A 2 5.89 -15.65 -55.33
CA ALA A 2 7.12 -16.25 -55.86
C ALA A 2 8.41 -16.00 -55.07
N VAL A 3 8.73 -17.02 -54.28
CA VAL A 3 9.99 -17.39 -53.64
C VAL A 3 10.93 -17.99 -54.71
N SER A 4 12.25 -17.81 -54.59
CA SER A 4 13.17 -18.91 -54.91
C SER A 4 14.54 -18.74 -54.23
N LEU A 5 15.00 -19.86 -53.66
CA LEU A 5 16.24 -20.16 -52.96
C LEU A 5 17.34 -20.62 -53.94
N SER A 6 18.55 -20.84 -53.38
CA SER A 6 19.67 -21.72 -53.84
C SER A 6 20.92 -20.95 -54.26
N ALA A 7 22.18 -21.30 -53.93
CA ALA A 7 22.82 -22.27 -53.04
C ALA A 7 24.32 -21.86 -52.92
N ALA A 8 24.93 -21.97 -51.73
CA ALA A 8 26.07 -22.83 -51.37
C ALA A 8 27.33 -22.83 -52.27
N SER A 9 28.51 -22.51 -51.70
CA SER A 9 29.59 -23.50 -51.43
C SER A 9 30.93 -22.88 -50.98
N HIS A 10 31.47 -23.52 -49.94
CA HIS A 10 32.81 -23.64 -49.38
C HIS A 10 34.06 -23.14 -50.15
N LEU A 11 35.09 -22.72 -49.37
CA LEU A 11 36.51 -23.16 -49.38
C LEU A 11 37.31 -22.24 -48.39
N LEU A 12 37.73 -22.76 -47.22
CA LEU A 12 39.05 -23.30 -46.85
C LEU A 12 40.13 -22.28 -46.45
N CYS A 13 40.83 -22.69 -45.39
CA CYS A 13 41.81 -22.04 -44.52
C CYS A 13 43.24 -22.09 -45.09
N SER A 14 44.10 -21.10 -44.75
CA SER A 14 45.50 -21.24 -44.24
C SER A 14 46.16 -19.84 -44.18
N SER A 15 46.41 -19.25 -43.01
CA SER A 15 47.65 -19.30 -42.21
C SER A 15 48.97 -18.95 -42.91
N THR A 16 49.62 -17.85 -42.46
CA THR A 16 51.06 -17.90 -42.14
C THR A 16 51.43 -16.93 -41.02
N ARG A 17 52.13 -17.47 -40.01
CA ARG A 17 52.78 -16.81 -38.88
C ARG A 17 54.09 -16.14 -39.31
N VAL A 18 54.56 -15.15 -38.54
CA VAL A 18 55.97 -15.08 -38.11
C VAL A 18 56.02 -14.78 -36.60
N SER A 19 56.91 -15.52 -35.95
CA SER A 19 57.21 -15.62 -34.52
C SER A 19 58.50 -14.87 -34.21
N LEU A 20 58.70 -14.42 -32.97
CA LEU A 20 59.80 -14.85 -32.07
C LEU A 20 59.95 -13.93 -30.84
N SER A 21 59.69 -14.51 -29.65
CA SER A 21 60.34 -14.21 -28.35
C SER A 21 61.74 -14.88 -28.33
N PRO A 22 62.62 -14.86 -27.28
CA PRO A 22 62.40 -14.92 -25.80
C PRO A 22 63.35 -13.96 -25.00
N ALA A 23 63.56 -13.92 -23.68
CA ALA A 23 63.45 -14.84 -22.54
C ALA A 23 63.33 -14.02 -21.21
N VAL A 24 62.46 -14.39 -20.25
CA VAL A 24 62.70 -15.15 -19.00
C VAL A 24 63.76 -14.57 -18.04
N THR A 25 63.33 -14.16 -16.84
CA THR A 25 63.88 -14.60 -15.54
C THR A 25 62.88 -14.35 -14.41
N SER A 26 62.86 -15.32 -13.49
CA SER A 26 61.99 -15.50 -12.32
C SER A 26 62.54 -14.83 -11.07
N SER A 27 61.66 -14.34 -10.18
CA SER A 27 61.78 -14.59 -8.72
C SER A 27 60.59 -14.02 -7.94
N SER A 28 59.99 -14.90 -7.16
CA SER A 28 58.99 -14.66 -6.10
C SER A 28 59.64 -14.15 -4.81
N SER A 29 59.05 -13.15 -4.17
CA SER A 29 59.16 -12.95 -2.70
C SER A 29 58.16 -11.90 -2.22
N SER A 30 57.25 -12.33 -1.34
CA SER A 30 56.33 -11.51 -0.54
C SER A 30 57.08 -10.66 0.49
N PRO A 31 56.47 -9.59 1.02
CA PRO A 31 56.71 -9.15 2.38
C PRO A 31 55.50 -9.42 3.27
N VAL A 32 55.80 -10.09 4.37
CA VAL A 32 55.00 -10.34 5.56
C VAL A 32 54.85 -9.02 6.32
N VAL A 33 53.63 -8.67 6.75
CA VAL A 33 53.42 -7.68 7.82
C VAL A 33 53.02 -8.46 9.06
N ALA A 34 53.85 -8.31 10.09
CA ALA A 34 53.82 -9.03 11.34
C ALA A 34 52.64 -8.59 12.22
N LEU A 35 51.89 -9.58 12.71
CA LEU A 35 51.01 -9.46 13.86
C LEU A 35 51.81 -9.93 15.08
N SER A 36 52.09 -9.02 16.01
CA SER A 36 52.81 -9.32 17.25
C SER A 36 51.89 -10.02 18.26
N SER A 37 52.28 -11.22 18.67
CA SER A 37 51.76 -11.96 19.82
C SER A 37 52.55 -11.62 21.09
N SER A 38 51.84 -11.47 22.20
CA SER A 38 52.41 -11.54 23.56
C SER A 38 51.57 -12.50 24.40
N THR A 39 52.18 -13.62 24.77
CA THR A 39 51.81 -14.60 25.80
C THR A 39 52.11 -14.00 27.19
N SER A 40 51.24 -14.02 28.22
CA SER A 40 50.91 -15.12 29.19
C SER A 40 50.99 -14.54 30.63
N PRO A 41 50.50 -15.18 31.74
CA PRO A 41 49.58 -16.33 31.86
C PRO A 41 48.59 -16.35 33.09
N HIS A 42 47.78 -17.43 33.14
CA HIS A 42 47.23 -18.20 34.29
C HIS A 42 46.12 -17.67 35.23
N SER A 43 44.95 -18.36 35.19
CA SER A 43 44.42 -19.28 36.24
C SER A 43 43.06 -19.87 35.81
N LEU A 44 42.95 -21.17 35.47
CA LEU A 44 42.26 -22.27 36.22
C LEU A 44 40.83 -21.94 36.70
N GLY A 45 39.73 -22.67 36.50
CA GLY A 45 39.30 -23.99 36.01
C GLY A 45 37.75 -23.91 35.91
N SER A 46 36.94 -24.79 35.32
CA SER A 46 36.81 -26.23 35.43
C SER A 46 35.86 -26.72 34.32
N VAL A 47 36.13 -27.92 33.81
CA VAL A 47 35.32 -28.71 32.87
C VAL A 47 34.41 -29.67 33.63
N ALA A 48 33.22 -29.93 33.10
CA ALA A 48 32.48 -31.19 33.20
C ALA A 48 31.39 -31.16 32.10
N SER A 49 31.55 -31.88 30.99
CA SER A 49 31.27 -33.31 30.76
C SER A 49 29.78 -33.62 30.51
N SER A 50 29.58 -34.22 29.34
CA SER A 50 28.36 -34.70 28.69
C SER A 50 27.70 -35.90 29.36
N SER A 51 26.38 -36.03 29.18
CA SER A 51 25.69 -37.35 29.14
C SER A 51 24.35 -37.26 28.40
N LEU A 52 24.12 -38.21 27.50
CA LEU A 52 22.89 -38.44 26.72
C LEU A 52 22.02 -39.56 27.33
N PHE A 53 20.70 -39.44 27.10
CA PHE A 53 19.59 -40.43 27.12
C PHE A 53 18.96 -40.86 28.48
N PRO A 54 17.72 -41.44 28.51
CA PRO A 54 16.44 -40.91 28.01
C PRO A 54 15.25 -41.08 29.01
N HIS A 55 14.08 -40.49 28.68
CA HIS A 55 12.70 -40.71 29.16
C HIS A 55 12.41 -40.98 30.66
N SER A 56 11.66 -40.07 31.32
CA SER A 56 10.28 -40.36 31.79
C SER A 56 9.61 -39.13 32.41
N SER A 57 8.29 -39.09 32.26
CA SER A 57 7.34 -38.05 32.65
C SER A 57 7.26 -37.86 34.17
N PHE A 58 7.39 -36.63 34.67
CA PHE A 58 6.91 -36.27 36.00
C PHE A 58 6.25 -34.89 36.00
N VAL A 59 4.93 -34.91 36.16
CA VAL A 59 4.08 -33.75 36.44
C VAL A 59 4.29 -33.36 37.90
N LEU A 60 4.74 -32.14 38.16
CA LEU A 60 4.76 -31.57 39.52
C LEU A 60 3.74 -30.44 39.59
N GLN A 61 2.55 -30.75 40.12
CA GLN A 61 1.57 -29.76 40.56
C GLN A 61 2.10 -29.03 41.80
N LYS A 62 2.40 -27.73 41.69
CA LYS A 62 2.49 -26.83 42.85
C LYS A 62 1.16 -26.09 43.01
N LYS A 63 0.42 -26.44 44.06
CA LYS A 63 -0.71 -25.67 44.60
C LYS A 63 -0.17 -24.52 45.46
N HIS A 64 -0.64 -23.30 45.23
CA HIS A 64 -0.59 -22.20 46.19
C HIS A 64 -1.98 -21.53 46.29
N PRO A 65 -2.29 -20.91 47.44
CA PRO A 65 -3.65 -20.73 47.93
C PRO A 65 -4.38 -19.54 47.30
N ILE A 66 -5.71 -19.68 47.26
CA ILE A 66 -6.68 -18.71 46.80
C ILE A 66 -6.87 -17.66 47.89
N ASN A 67 -6.64 -16.38 47.57
CA ASN A 67 -7.22 -15.27 48.31
C ASN A 67 -7.84 -14.30 47.30
N GLY A 68 -9.15 -14.11 47.44
CA GLY A 68 -9.97 -13.37 46.49
C GLY A 68 -9.80 -11.87 46.60
N THR A 69 -9.59 -11.23 45.46
CA THR A 69 -10.08 -9.87 45.21
C THR A 69 -10.39 -9.81 43.72
N SER A 70 -11.67 -9.57 43.41
CA SER A 70 -12.18 -9.53 42.03
C SER A 70 -11.71 -8.23 41.36
N THR A 71 -10.49 -8.22 40.86
CA THR A 71 -10.09 -7.30 39.79
C THR A 71 -10.48 -7.95 38.48
N ARG A 72 -11.47 -7.36 37.81
CA ARG A 72 -11.91 -7.72 36.46
C ARG A 72 -10.72 -7.57 35.50
N MET A 73 -9.98 -8.65 35.30
CA MET A 73 -9.01 -8.79 34.22
C MET A 73 -9.80 -8.66 32.91
N ILE A 74 -9.71 -7.50 32.27
CA ILE A 74 -10.16 -7.34 30.89
C ILE A 74 -9.14 -8.11 30.06
N SER A 75 -9.40 -9.40 29.78
CA SER A 75 -8.75 -10.06 28.66
C SER A 75 -8.99 -9.21 27.41
N PRO A 76 -7.98 -8.91 26.60
CA PRO A 76 -8.23 -8.29 25.31
C PRO A 76 -9.07 -9.29 24.54
N LYS A 77 -10.35 -8.98 24.35
CA LYS A 77 -11.21 -9.83 23.53
C LYS A 77 -10.59 -9.84 22.14
N CYS A 78 -10.27 -11.04 21.63
CA CYS A 78 -10.17 -11.30 20.19
C CYS A 78 -11.56 -11.10 19.57
N ALA A 79 -12.08 -9.88 19.60
CA ALA A 79 -13.35 -9.53 19.00
C ALA A 79 -13.08 -8.90 17.63
N ALA A 80 -13.83 -9.37 16.64
CA ALA A 80 -14.05 -8.75 15.35
C ALA A 80 -14.01 -7.20 15.38
N SER A 81 -13.46 -6.59 14.33
CA SER A 81 -13.51 -5.13 14.18
C SER A 81 -14.95 -4.60 14.18
N ASP A 82 -15.19 -3.50 14.88
CA ASP A 82 -16.51 -2.86 14.92
C ASP A 82 -16.82 -2.16 13.59
N ALA A 83 -17.93 -2.53 12.94
CA ALA A 83 -18.30 -2.01 11.62
C ALA A 83 -18.53 -0.48 11.60
N ALA A 84 -19.10 0.09 12.67
CA ALA A 84 -19.33 1.52 12.76
C ALA A 84 -18.02 2.31 12.94
N GLN A 85 -17.07 1.75 13.70
CA GLN A 85 -15.72 2.31 13.78
C GLN A 85 -14.98 2.19 12.45
N LEU A 86 -15.08 1.07 11.72
CA LEU A 86 -14.49 0.93 10.38
C LEU A 86 -14.96 2.01 9.41
N ILE A 87 -16.27 2.28 9.38
CA ILE A 87 -16.85 3.36 8.54
C ILE A 87 -16.28 4.72 8.96
N SER A 88 -16.24 5.00 10.26
CA SER A 88 -15.72 6.28 10.78
C SER A 88 -14.22 6.44 10.50
N ALA A 89 -13.45 5.37 10.65
CA ALA A 89 -12.03 5.33 10.36
C ALA A 89 -11.75 5.54 8.87
N LYS A 90 -12.59 5.02 7.97
CA LYS A 90 -12.49 5.27 6.53
C LYS A 90 -12.53 6.76 6.22
N GLU A 91 -13.48 7.49 6.81
CA GLU A 91 -13.60 8.94 6.61
C GLU A 91 -12.39 9.71 7.16
N ASP A 92 -11.90 9.35 8.34
CA ASP A 92 -10.69 9.95 8.90
C ASP A 92 -9.44 9.64 8.05
N ILE A 93 -9.35 8.45 7.45
CA ILE A 93 -8.30 8.10 6.50
C ILE A 93 -8.36 9.00 5.27
N LYS A 94 -9.55 9.28 4.71
CA LYS A 94 -9.69 10.23 3.59
C LYS A 94 -9.15 11.62 3.98
N VAL A 95 -9.43 12.09 5.19
CA VAL A 95 -8.89 13.36 5.70
C VAL A 95 -7.35 13.30 5.81
N LEU A 96 -6.81 12.21 6.36
CA LEU A 96 -5.37 11.97 6.46
C LEU A 96 -4.70 12.03 5.08
N LEU A 97 -5.28 11.35 4.09
CA LEU A 97 -4.80 11.29 2.71
C LEU A 97 -4.77 12.66 2.04
N ARG A 98 -5.84 13.45 2.17
CA ARG A 98 -5.93 14.82 1.63
C ARG A 98 -4.96 15.79 2.30
N THR A 99 -4.61 15.54 3.56
CA THR A 99 -3.74 16.44 4.35
C THR A 99 -2.26 16.08 4.19
N LYS A 100 -1.93 14.79 4.14
CA LYS A 100 -0.55 14.29 4.20
C LYS A 100 -0.05 13.71 2.89
N PHE A 101 -0.94 13.46 1.92
CA PHE A 101 -0.61 12.92 0.62
C PHE A 101 0.13 11.58 0.70
N CYS A 102 -0.21 10.79 1.73
CA CYS A 102 0.46 9.54 2.07
C CYS A 102 -0.16 8.30 1.42
N HIS A 103 -0.93 8.45 0.33
CA HIS A 103 -1.54 7.34 -0.41
C HIS A 103 -0.54 6.20 -0.69
N PRO A 104 0.65 6.46 -1.26
CA PRO A 104 1.51 5.36 -1.69
C PRO A 104 2.08 4.53 -0.53
N ILE A 105 2.40 5.17 0.60
CA ILE A 105 2.99 4.44 1.73
C ILE A 105 1.93 3.59 2.47
N LEU A 106 0.66 3.99 2.42
CA LEU A 106 -0.44 3.20 3.00
C LEU A 106 -0.81 2.01 2.11
N VAL A 107 -0.74 2.16 0.78
CA VAL A 107 -0.84 1.02 -0.15
C VAL A 107 0.29 0.02 0.09
N ARG A 108 1.54 0.51 0.19
CA ARG A 108 2.70 -0.33 0.51
C ARG A 108 2.54 -1.02 1.87
N LEU A 109 2.05 -0.33 2.90
CA LEU A 109 1.83 -0.93 4.21
C LEU A 109 0.88 -2.14 4.14
N GLY A 110 -0.27 -1.99 3.47
CA GLY A 110 -1.22 -3.09 3.29
C GLY A 110 -0.64 -4.26 2.47
N TRP A 111 0.10 -3.95 1.39
CA TRP A 111 0.82 -4.95 0.60
C TRP A 111 1.82 -5.74 1.45
N HIS A 112 2.64 -5.05 2.25
CA HIS A 112 3.72 -5.69 3.01
C HIS A 112 3.23 -6.57 4.17
N ASP A 113 2.09 -6.24 4.79
CA ASP A 113 1.47 -7.11 5.81
C ASP A 113 0.94 -8.40 5.14
N ALA A 114 0.22 -8.26 4.03
CA ALA A 114 -0.35 -9.40 3.31
C ALA A 114 0.69 -10.26 2.55
N GLY A 115 1.77 -9.65 2.07
CA GLY A 115 2.77 -10.26 1.18
C GLY A 115 3.63 -11.35 1.81
N THR A 116 3.59 -11.48 3.13
CA THR A 116 4.30 -12.54 3.86
C THR A 116 3.56 -13.89 3.85
N TYR A 117 2.39 -13.96 3.23
CA TYR A 117 1.60 -15.18 3.18
C TYR A 117 2.32 -16.33 2.44
N ASN A 118 2.14 -17.53 2.98
CA ASN A 118 2.58 -18.78 2.38
C ASN A 118 1.44 -19.80 2.37
N LYS A 119 0.95 -20.14 1.17
CA LYS A 119 -0.16 -21.08 0.97
C LYS A 119 0.17 -22.52 1.39
N ASN A 120 1.45 -22.84 1.57
CA ASN A 120 1.91 -24.16 1.98
C ASN A 120 1.93 -24.36 3.50
N ILE A 121 1.57 -23.33 4.28
CA ILE A 121 1.43 -23.39 5.74
C ILE A 121 -0.04 -23.19 6.09
N GLU A 122 -0.64 -24.12 6.83
CA GLU A 122 -2.08 -24.09 7.14
C GLU A 122 -2.37 -23.23 8.37
N GLU A 123 -1.49 -23.29 9.38
CA GLU A 123 -1.72 -22.76 10.71
C GLU A 123 -1.65 -21.23 10.75
N TRP A 124 -2.69 -20.62 11.32
CA TRP A 124 -2.65 -19.21 11.69
C TRP A 124 -1.99 -19.05 13.08
N PRO A 125 -1.05 -18.09 13.27
CA PRO A 125 -0.59 -17.07 12.32
C PRO A 125 0.69 -17.43 11.54
N LEU A 126 1.25 -18.63 11.69
CA LEU A 126 2.55 -19.05 11.09
C LEU A 126 2.61 -18.87 9.57
N ARG A 127 1.47 -19.03 8.90
CA ARG A 127 1.33 -18.80 7.45
C ARG A 127 1.56 -17.37 6.98
N GLY A 128 1.71 -16.40 7.89
CA GLY A 128 1.87 -14.97 7.57
C GLY A 128 0.59 -14.36 7.02
N GLY A 129 0.73 -13.25 6.28
CA GLY A 129 -0.37 -12.53 5.64
C GLY A 129 -1.00 -11.44 6.52
N ALA A 130 -2.19 -10.97 6.10
CA ALA A 130 -2.84 -9.79 6.66
C ALA A 130 -3.38 -10.03 8.08
N ASN A 131 -2.50 -9.96 9.07
CA ASN A 131 -2.74 -10.29 10.47
C ASN A 131 -2.19 -9.22 11.43
N GLY A 132 -1.73 -8.08 10.89
CA GLY A 132 -1.25 -6.93 11.64
C GLY A 132 0.11 -7.13 12.32
N SER A 133 0.82 -8.23 12.02
CA SER A 133 2.15 -8.52 12.58
C SER A 133 3.19 -7.46 12.23
N LEU A 134 3.04 -6.83 11.05
CA LEU A 134 3.91 -5.75 10.57
C LEU A 134 3.96 -4.52 11.49
N ARG A 135 3.10 -4.40 12.51
CA ARG A 135 3.20 -3.33 13.52
C ARG A 135 4.36 -3.53 14.49
N PHE A 136 4.85 -4.76 14.64
CA PHE A 136 5.89 -5.08 15.60
C PHE A 136 7.28 -4.74 15.07
N GLU A 137 8.16 -4.31 15.97
CA GLU A 137 9.52 -3.90 15.63
C GLU A 137 10.34 -5.03 14.98
N ALA A 138 10.08 -6.29 15.38
CA ALA A 138 10.73 -7.47 14.81
C ALA A 138 10.60 -7.52 13.28
N GLU A 139 9.40 -7.29 12.77
CA GLU A 139 9.12 -7.33 11.33
C GLU A 139 9.35 -5.98 10.63
N LEU A 140 9.14 -4.85 11.30
CA LEU A 140 9.46 -3.52 10.75
C LEU A 140 10.94 -3.35 10.41
N LYS A 141 11.83 -4.11 11.08
CA LYS A 141 13.27 -4.10 10.85
C LYS A 141 13.72 -4.92 9.64
N HIS A 142 12.85 -5.74 9.05
CA HIS A 142 13.17 -6.43 7.81
C HIS A 142 13.53 -5.42 6.72
N ALA A 143 14.54 -5.73 5.90
CA ALA A 143 15.07 -4.85 4.86
C ALA A 143 13.97 -4.38 3.90
N ALA A 144 13.09 -5.31 3.47
CA ALA A 144 11.96 -4.99 2.61
C ALA A 144 10.96 -4.00 3.25
N ASN A 145 10.92 -3.87 4.58
CA ASN A 145 10.00 -3.01 5.33
C ASN A 145 10.60 -1.64 5.68
N ALA A 146 11.81 -1.33 5.20
CA ALA A 146 12.47 -0.05 5.44
C ALA A 146 11.54 1.14 5.15
N GLY A 147 11.41 2.02 6.14
CA GLY A 147 10.54 3.22 6.11
C GLY A 147 9.07 3.01 6.48
N LEU A 148 8.57 1.78 6.64
CA LEU A 148 7.15 1.53 7.00
C LEU A 148 6.78 1.94 8.43
N LEU A 149 7.78 2.14 9.31
CA LEU A 149 7.55 2.79 10.60
C LEU A 149 6.87 4.17 10.44
N ASN A 150 7.15 4.90 9.36
CA ASN A 150 6.49 6.18 9.10
C ASN A 150 5.00 6.00 8.75
N ALA A 151 4.63 4.92 8.06
CA ALA A 151 3.23 4.60 7.82
C ALA A 151 2.52 4.23 9.13
N LEU A 152 3.17 3.43 9.99
CA LEU A 152 2.63 3.08 11.30
C LEU A 152 2.40 4.33 12.19
N LYS A 153 3.33 5.29 12.17
CA LYS A 153 3.16 6.57 12.88
C LYS A 153 1.97 7.39 12.37
N LEU A 154 1.64 7.33 11.07
CA LEU A 154 0.51 8.04 10.50
C LEU A 154 -0.84 7.42 10.92
N ILE A 155 -0.90 6.10 11.06
CA ILE A 155 -2.14 5.38 11.41
C ILE A 155 -2.32 5.19 12.92
N GLN A 156 -1.26 5.32 13.74
CA GLN A 156 -1.37 5.16 15.19
C GLN A 156 -2.44 6.06 15.82
N PRO A 157 -2.56 7.36 15.48
CA PRO A 157 -3.65 8.19 16.00
C PRO A 157 -5.06 7.68 15.65
N LEU A 158 -5.22 7.04 14.48
CA LEU A 158 -6.47 6.41 14.08
C LEU A 158 -6.74 5.16 14.92
N LYS A 159 -5.71 4.33 15.14
CA LYS A 159 -5.82 3.15 16.01
C LYS A 159 -6.23 3.53 17.43
N ASP A 160 -5.64 4.60 17.97
CA ASP A 160 -5.93 5.10 19.32
C ASP A 160 -7.38 5.62 19.41
N LYS A 161 -7.87 6.30 18.37
CA LYS A 161 -9.24 6.79 18.25
C LYS A 161 -10.26 5.65 18.09
N TYR A 162 -9.88 4.57 17.41
CA TYR A 162 -10.73 3.43 17.09
C TYR A 162 -10.16 2.13 17.69
N PRO A 163 -10.24 1.96 19.03
CA PRO A 163 -9.61 0.84 19.72
C PRO A 163 -10.18 -0.52 19.31
N ASN A 164 -11.42 -0.56 18.80
CA ASN A 164 -12.10 -1.79 18.37
C ASN A 164 -11.90 -2.10 16.89
N ILE A 165 -10.92 -1.47 16.22
CA ILE A 165 -10.44 -1.91 14.90
C ILE A 165 -9.08 -2.58 15.11
N SER A 166 -8.90 -3.76 14.52
CA SER A 166 -7.59 -4.44 14.51
C SER A 166 -6.57 -3.67 13.65
N TYR A 167 -5.29 -3.78 13.96
CA TYR A 167 -4.25 -3.26 13.08
C TYR A 167 -4.34 -3.90 11.68
N ALA A 168 -4.62 -5.20 11.62
CA ALA A 168 -4.82 -5.94 10.38
C ALA A 168 -5.89 -5.30 9.49
N ASP A 169 -7.07 -4.97 10.03
CA ASP A 169 -8.10 -4.28 9.25
C ASP A 169 -7.73 -2.83 8.95
N LEU A 170 -7.11 -2.12 9.88
CA LEU A 170 -6.73 -0.72 9.68
C LEU A 170 -5.71 -0.56 8.54
N PHE A 171 -4.76 -1.49 8.40
CA PHE A 171 -3.77 -1.49 7.31
C PHE A 171 -4.45 -1.67 5.95
N GLN A 172 -5.34 -2.66 5.85
CA GLN A 172 -6.02 -2.97 4.59
C GLN A 172 -7.08 -1.90 4.24
N LEU A 173 -7.79 -1.36 5.23
CA LEU A 173 -8.69 -0.21 5.07
C LEU A 173 -7.94 1.01 4.55
N ALA A 174 -6.77 1.32 5.13
CA ALA A 174 -5.93 2.43 4.71
C ALA A 174 -5.40 2.25 3.28
N SER A 175 -4.96 1.03 2.93
CA SER A 175 -4.51 0.68 1.58
C SER A 175 -5.62 0.83 0.54
N ALA A 176 -6.79 0.22 0.77
CA ALA A 176 -7.90 0.30 -0.18
C ALA A 176 -8.44 1.74 -0.33
N THR A 177 -8.60 2.47 0.78
CA THR A 177 -9.02 3.89 0.74
C THR A 177 -8.01 4.77 0.01
N ALA A 178 -6.71 4.47 0.13
CA ALA A 178 -5.67 5.18 -0.60
C ALA A 178 -5.74 4.96 -2.12
N ILE A 179 -6.13 3.76 -2.58
CA ILE A 179 -6.38 3.49 -4.01
C ILE A 179 -7.60 4.27 -4.49
N GLU A 180 -8.72 4.18 -3.77
CA GLU A 180 -9.97 4.87 -4.12
C GLU A 180 -9.77 6.39 -4.21
N GLU A 181 -9.19 7.02 -3.18
CA GLU A 181 -8.97 8.48 -3.16
C GLU A 181 -7.91 8.95 -4.18
N ALA A 182 -7.03 8.06 -4.66
CA ALA A 182 -6.11 8.35 -5.76
C ALA A 182 -6.78 8.23 -7.15
N GLY A 183 -8.07 7.90 -7.21
CA GLY A 183 -8.85 7.73 -8.45
C GLY A 183 -8.79 6.33 -9.04
N GLY A 184 -8.41 5.33 -8.25
CA GLY A 184 -8.40 3.93 -8.63
C GLY A 184 -9.80 3.28 -8.60
N PRO A 185 -9.87 1.96 -8.88
CA PRO A 185 -11.14 1.24 -8.84
C PRO A 185 -11.67 1.05 -7.42
N ASP A 186 -12.98 0.86 -7.28
CA ASP A 186 -13.57 0.35 -6.05
C ASP A 186 -13.10 -1.10 -5.83
N ILE A 187 -12.52 -1.35 -4.65
CA ILE A 187 -12.00 -2.68 -4.29
C ILE A 187 -13.07 -3.41 -3.48
N PRO A 188 -13.46 -4.66 -3.84
CA PRO A 188 -14.46 -5.43 -3.10
C PRO A 188 -13.89 -5.96 -1.78
N MET A 189 -13.70 -5.06 -0.82
CA MET A 189 -13.09 -5.33 0.48
C MET A 189 -14.04 -6.01 1.45
N LYS A 190 -13.46 -6.86 2.30
CA LYS A 190 -14.06 -7.32 3.55
C LYS A 190 -13.10 -7.13 4.71
N TYR A 191 -13.65 -7.08 5.91
CA TYR A 191 -12.98 -6.77 7.18
C TYR A 191 -13.31 -7.84 8.24
N GLY A 192 -12.94 -7.60 9.50
CA GLY A 192 -13.04 -8.57 10.58
C GLY A 192 -11.75 -9.37 10.80
N ARG A 193 -10.60 -8.87 10.31
CA ARG A 193 -9.30 -9.54 10.50
C ARG A 193 -8.90 -9.52 11.97
N VAL A 194 -8.41 -10.66 12.45
CA VAL A 194 -7.88 -10.81 13.81
C VAL A 194 -6.40 -10.44 13.83
N ASP A 195 -6.00 -9.60 14.79
CA ASP A 195 -4.60 -9.29 15.05
C ASP A 195 -3.88 -10.50 15.67
N VAL A 196 -2.63 -10.72 15.26
CA VAL A 196 -1.67 -11.44 16.13
C VAL A 196 -1.48 -10.69 17.44
N VAL A 197 -1.05 -11.33 18.52
CA VAL A 197 -0.96 -10.70 19.85
C VAL A 197 0.46 -10.43 20.33
N ALA A 198 1.47 -11.08 19.74
CA ALA A 198 2.85 -11.00 20.20
C ALA A 198 3.87 -11.00 19.03
N PRO A 199 5.05 -10.37 19.20
CA PRO A 199 6.06 -10.27 18.14
C PRO A 199 6.66 -11.62 17.73
N GLU A 200 6.61 -12.65 18.57
CA GLU A 200 7.05 -14.01 18.23
C GLU A 200 6.17 -14.67 17.15
N GLN A 201 5.04 -14.05 16.83
CA GLN A 201 4.11 -14.48 15.79
C GLN A 201 4.37 -13.78 14.44
N CYS A 202 5.36 -12.88 14.36
CA CYS A 202 5.82 -12.32 13.09
C CYS A 202 6.43 -13.43 12.22
N PRO A 203 6.18 -13.40 10.89
CA PRO A 203 6.90 -14.28 9.97
C PRO A 203 8.39 -13.95 9.95
N GLU A 204 9.21 -14.92 9.59
CA GLU A 204 10.63 -14.68 9.31
C GLU A 204 10.83 -13.76 8.10
N GLU A 205 11.96 -13.06 8.08
CA GLU A 205 12.38 -12.24 6.95
C GLU A 205 12.60 -13.09 5.67
N GLY A 206 12.44 -12.46 4.50
CA GLY A 206 12.73 -13.07 3.20
C GLY A 206 11.49 -13.56 2.44
N ARG A 207 10.29 -13.39 2.98
CA ARG A 207 9.05 -13.73 2.25
C ARG A 207 8.66 -12.69 1.20
N LEU A 208 9.04 -11.42 1.37
CA LEU A 208 8.72 -10.34 0.44
C LEU A 208 9.71 -10.30 -0.75
N PRO A 209 9.30 -9.79 -1.92
CA PRO A 209 10.15 -9.82 -3.11
C PRO A 209 11.26 -8.77 -3.08
N ASP A 210 12.47 -9.16 -3.47
CA ASP A 210 13.53 -8.27 -3.93
C ASP A 210 13.23 -7.63 -5.30
N ALA A 211 13.63 -6.36 -5.45
CA ALA A 211 13.45 -5.59 -6.69
C ALA A 211 14.53 -5.86 -7.76
N GLY A 212 15.69 -6.41 -7.37
CA GLY A 212 16.81 -6.67 -8.27
C GLY A 212 17.44 -8.06 -8.12
N PRO A 213 16.65 -9.14 -8.15
CA PRO A 213 17.18 -10.51 -8.13
C PRO A 213 17.88 -10.83 -9.47
N PRO A 214 18.71 -11.90 -9.54
CA PRO A 214 19.37 -12.32 -10.77
C PRO A 214 18.41 -12.70 -11.91
N SER A 215 17.26 -13.30 -11.56
CA SER A 215 16.19 -13.67 -12.49
C SER A 215 14.86 -13.06 -12.05
N PRO A 216 14.56 -11.80 -12.43
CA PRO A 216 13.39 -11.07 -11.93
C PRO A 216 12.04 -11.75 -12.17
N ALA A 217 11.79 -12.29 -13.37
CA ALA A 217 10.52 -12.93 -13.66
C ALA A 217 10.31 -14.22 -12.84
N ASP A 218 11.34 -15.06 -12.74
CA ASP A 218 11.30 -16.29 -11.94
C ASP A 218 11.12 -15.98 -10.46
N HIS A 219 11.84 -14.99 -9.95
CA HIS A 219 11.70 -14.55 -8.55
C HIS A 219 10.30 -14.02 -8.23
N LEU A 220 9.70 -13.25 -9.15
CA LEU A 220 8.31 -12.82 -9.01
C LEU A 220 7.37 -14.04 -8.93
N ARG A 221 7.57 -15.06 -9.79
CA ARG A 221 6.78 -16.31 -9.70
C ARG A 221 7.03 -17.04 -8.39
N ASP A 222 8.27 -17.21 -7.95
CA ASP A 222 8.60 -17.90 -6.70
C ASP A 222 7.88 -17.28 -5.50
N VAL A 223 7.90 -15.94 -5.41
CA VAL A 223 7.26 -15.20 -4.32
C VAL A 223 5.73 -15.25 -4.43
N PHE A 224 5.17 -14.89 -5.58
CA PHE A 224 3.72 -14.74 -5.72
C PHE A 224 2.99 -16.08 -5.85
N TYR A 225 3.62 -17.10 -6.44
CA TYR A 225 3.02 -18.43 -6.50
C TYR A 225 2.97 -19.06 -5.11
N ARG A 226 3.96 -18.80 -4.23
CA ARG A 226 3.89 -19.16 -2.81
C ARG A 226 2.71 -18.48 -2.11
N MET A 227 2.36 -17.26 -2.51
CA MET A 227 1.17 -16.55 -2.01
C MET A 227 -0.14 -17.09 -2.60
N GLY A 228 -0.09 -17.90 -3.66
CA GLY A 228 -1.28 -18.37 -4.38
C GLY A 228 -1.84 -17.37 -5.38
N LEU A 229 -0.97 -16.47 -5.87
CA LEU A 229 -1.28 -15.51 -6.91
C LEU A 229 -0.71 -15.95 -8.26
N ASP A 230 -1.44 -15.72 -9.35
CA ASP A 230 -1.06 -16.12 -10.71
C ASP A 230 -0.34 -14.99 -11.49
N ASP A 231 0.07 -15.28 -12.74
CA ASP A 231 0.76 -14.32 -13.61
C ASP A 231 -0.06 -13.05 -13.88
N LYS A 232 -1.38 -13.17 -14.00
CA LYS A 232 -2.27 -12.01 -14.20
C LYS A 232 -2.25 -11.12 -12.95
N GLU A 233 -2.36 -11.74 -11.78
CA GLU A 233 -2.37 -11.05 -10.49
C GLU A 233 -1.01 -10.41 -10.18
N ILE A 234 0.11 -11.05 -10.54
CA ILE A 234 1.46 -10.46 -10.44
C ILE A 234 1.53 -9.14 -11.21
N VAL A 235 1.13 -9.17 -12.49
CA VAL A 235 1.22 -8.00 -13.38
C VAL A 235 0.25 -6.91 -12.96
N ALA A 236 -0.99 -7.28 -12.61
CA ALA A 236 -1.98 -6.33 -12.12
C ALA A 236 -1.51 -5.63 -10.84
N LEU A 237 -1.10 -6.39 -9.81
CA LEU A 237 -0.67 -5.83 -8.53
C LEU A 237 0.59 -4.95 -8.64
N SER A 238 1.51 -5.30 -9.54
CA SER A 238 2.67 -4.45 -9.86
C SER A 238 2.26 -3.05 -10.36
N GLY A 239 1.06 -2.93 -10.95
CA GLY A 239 0.45 -1.66 -11.33
C GLY A 239 0.28 -0.66 -10.18
N ALA A 240 0.34 -1.10 -8.92
CA ALA A 240 0.37 -0.22 -7.75
C ALA A 240 1.56 0.74 -7.76
N HIS A 241 2.66 0.41 -8.46
CA HIS A 241 3.79 1.32 -8.68
C HIS A 241 3.42 2.57 -9.49
N THR A 242 2.22 2.65 -10.07
CA THR A 242 1.65 3.91 -10.55
C THR A 242 1.58 4.98 -9.45
N LEU A 243 1.50 4.57 -8.18
CA LEU A 243 1.55 5.42 -7.01
C LEU A 243 2.94 5.41 -6.35
N GLY A 244 3.42 6.61 -6.05
CA GLY A 244 4.60 6.82 -5.22
C GLY A 244 5.93 6.74 -5.96
N ARG A 245 6.95 6.37 -5.20
CA ARG A 245 8.36 6.54 -5.54
C ARG A 245 9.27 5.72 -4.65
N ALA A 246 10.40 5.29 -5.19
CA ALA A 246 11.49 4.70 -4.43
C ALA A 246 12.40 5.78 -3.86
N ARG A 247 13.14 5.43 -2.81
CA ARG A 247 14.10 6.31 -2.14
C ARG A 247 15.37 5.51 -1.82
N PRO A 248 16.57 6.04 -2.13
CA PRO A 248 17.82 5.35 -1.85
C PRO A 248 18.07 5.18 -0.34
N ASP A 249 17.61 6.10 0.50
CA ASP A 249 17.67 6.00 1.97
C ASP A 249 16.69 5.00 2.59
N ARG A 250 15.81 4.38 1.77
CA ARG A 250 14.86 3.35 2.22
C ARG A 250 15.17 2.00 1.58
N SER A 251 14.82 1.82 0.31
CA SER A 251 15.01 0.55 -0.38
C SER A 251 16.38 0.42 -1.06
N GLY A 252 17.18 1.48 -1.09
CA GLY A 252 18.41 1.55 -1.88
C GLY A 252 18.19 1.88 -3.36
N TRP A 253 16.92 2.00 -3.81
CA TRP A 253 16.59 2.23 -5.22
C TRP A 253 16.19 3.67 -5.52
N GLY A 254 16.43 4.07 -6.77
CA GLY A 254 16.03 5.36 -7.33
C GLY A 254 16.99 6.51 -6.99
N LYS A 255 16.79 7.63 -7.69
CA LYS A 255 17.51 8.89 -7.44
C LYS A 255 17.06 9.55 -6.11
N PRO A 256 17.91 10.34 -5.45
CA PRO A 256 17.55 11.13 -4.28
C PRO A 256 16.39 12.11 -4.52
N GLU A 257 16.25 12.63 -5.74
CA GLU A 257 15.14 13.45 -6.20
C GLU A 257 15.11 13.53 -7.73
N THR A 258 13.97 13.94 -8.31
CA THR A 258 13.82 14.24 -9.74
C THR A 258 12.96 15.49 -9.96
N LYS A 259 12.80 15.93 -11.21
CA LYS A 259 11.91 17.04 -11.56
C LYS A 259 10.45 16.85 -11.12
N TYR A 260 10.01 15.60 -10.89
CA TYR A 260 8.65 15.26 -10.45
C TYR A 260 8.47 15.20 -8.94
N THR A 261 9.57 15.13 -8.18
CA THR A 261 9.53 14.83 -6.74
C THR A 261 10.29 15.85 -5.88
N LYS A 262 11.16 16.67 -6.49
CA LYS A 262 11.86 17.79 -5.84
C LYS A 262 10.90 18.84 -5.26
N THR A 263 9.73 18.97 -5.88
CA THR A 263 8.64 19.86 -5.48
C THR A 263 7.34 19.07 -5.63
N GLY A 264 6.50 19.08 -4.61
CA GLY A 264 5.25 18.34 -4.60
C GLY A 264 4.67 18.26 -3.20
N PRO A 265 3.43 17.79 -3.06
CA PRO A 265 2.81 17.68 -1.75
C PRO A 265 3.41 16.52 -0.94
N GLY A 266 3.35 16.62 0.39
CA GLY A 266 4.04 15.68 1.29
C GLY A 266 5.56 15.92 1.36
N GLU A 267 6.32 14.87 1.68
CA GLU A 267 7.79 14.93 1.81
C GLU A 267 8.49 14.91 0.45
N ALA A 268 9.33 15.88 0.09
CA ALA A 268 10.04 15.92 -1.21
C ALA A 268 11.08 14.79 -1.38
N GLY A 269 11.55 14.54 -2.61
CA GLY A 269 12.63 13.59 -2.94
C GLY A 269 12.17 12.18 -3.37
N GLY A 270 13.11 11.30 -3.74
CA GLY A 270 12.87 9.99 -4.35
C GLY A 270 12.60 10.05 -5.85
N GLN A 271 12.44 8.89 -6.48
CA GLN A 271 12.18 8.74 -7.91
C GLN A 271 10.89 7.95 -8.14
N SER A 272 9.92 8.56 -8.83
CA SER A 272 8.63 7.93 -9.14
C SER A 272 8.70 7.09 -10.42
N TRP A 273 7.80 6.11 -10.55
CA TRP A 273 7.60 5.37 -11.80
C TRP A 273 6.79 6.17 -12.82
N THR A 274 5.89 7.04 -12.33
CA THR A 274 5.01 7.85 -13.17
C THR A 274 5.18 9.34 -12.87
N VAL A 275 4.80 10.18 -13.83
CA VAL A 275 4.80 11.64 -13.68
C VAL A 275 3.82 12.07 -12.58
N LYS A 276 2.62 11.50 -12.57
CA LYS A 276 1.54 11.81 -11.63
C LYS A 276 1.45 10.74 -10.54
N TRP A 277 2.51 10.61 -9.75
CA TRP A 277 2.68 9.57 -8.72
C TRP A 277 1.67 9.60 -7.54
N LEU A 278 0.67 10.48 -7.56
CA LEU A 278 -0.47 10.48 -6.62
C LEU A 278 -1.80 10.15 -7.31
N LYS A 279 -1.79 9.85 -8.60
CA LYS A 279 -2.95 9.44 -9.37
C LYS A 279 -2.83 7.96 -9.68
N PHE A 280 -3.88 7.20 -9.36
CA PHE A 280 -3.96 5.81 -9.76
C PHE A 280 -4.51 5.75 -11.20
N ASP A 281 -3.68 5.32 -12.13
CA ASP A 281 -4.04 5.05 -13.52
C ASP A 281 -3.09 4.00 -14.14
N ASN A 282 -3.24 3.73 -15.43
CA ASN A 282 -2.42 2.76 -16.15
C ASN A 282 -1.10 3.33 -16.72
N SER A 283 -0.69 4.56 -16.34
CA SER A 283 0.55 5.16 -16.86
C SER A 283 1.79 4.34 -16.52
N TYR A 284 1.81 3.65 -15.38
CA TYR A 284 2.90 2.73 -15.02
C TYR A 284 3.28 1.77 -16.17
N PHE A 285 2.30 1.08 -16.76
CA PHE A 285 2.57 0.13 -17.84
C PHE A 285 3.09 0.80 -19.12
N LYS A 286 2.68 2.05 -19.38
CA LYS A 286 3.17 2.84 -20.52
C LYS A 286 4.62 3.29 -20.27
N ASP A 287 4.86 3.84 -19.10
CA ASP A 287 6.14 4.45 -18.72
C ASP A 287 7.26 3.40 -18.67
N ILE A 288 7.02 2.22 -18.06
CA ILE A 288 8.04 1.15 -17.99
C ILE A 288 8.28 0.44 -19.34
N LYS A 289 7.29 0.44 -20.24
CA LYS A 289 7.41 -0.11 -21.61
C LYS A 289 8.27 0.79 -22.48
N GLU A 290 7.97 2.09 -22.45
CA GLU A 290 8.56 3.06 -23.37
C GLU A 290 9.92 3.58 -22.90
N LYS A 291 10.15 3.65 -21.58
CA LYS A 291 11.41 4.08 -20.95
C LYS A 291 11.95 5.40 -21.53
N ARG A 292 11.06 6.37 -21.80
CA ARG A 292 11.38 7.63 -22.51
C ARG A 292 11.96 8.74 -21.63
N ASP A 293 11.82 8.63 -20.32
CA ASP A 293 12.25 9.66 -19.37
C ASP A 293 13.11 9.04 -18.27
N ASP A 294 14.41 9.37 -18.24
CA ASP A 294 15.37 8.86 -17.26
C ASP A 294 15.04 9.27 -15.80
N ASP A 295 14.12 10.21 -15.59
CA ASP A 295 13.61 10.56 -14.27
C ASP A 295 12.46 9.67 -13.79
N LEU A 296 11.96 8.77 -14.64
CA LEU A 296 11.02 7.73 -14.25
C LEU A 296 11.76 6.44 -13.94
N LEU A 297 11.42 5.83 -12.81
CA LEU A 297 12.05 4.61 -12.33
C LEU A 297 11.54 3.40 -13.10
N VAL A 298 12.46 2.47 -13.40
CA VAL A 298 12.14 1.11 -13.83
C VAL A 298 13.06 0.17 -13.07
N LEU A 299 12.53 -0.60 -12.13
CA LEU A 299 13.27 -1.66 -11.44
C LEU A 299 13.47 -2.87 -12.36
N PRO A 300 14.45 -3.74 -12.09
CA PRO A 300 14.57 -5.02 -12.80
C PRO A 300 13.27 -5.84 -12.77
N THR A 301 12.56 -5.89 -11.64
CA THR A 301 11.25 -6.55 -11.54
C THR A 301 10.15 -5.86 -12.34
N ASP A 302 10.20 -4.55 -12.54
CA ASP A 302 9.22 -3.86 -13.40
C ASP A 302 9.50 -4.14 -14.88
N ALA A 303 10.79 -4.14 -15.28
CA ALA A 303 11.20 -4.47 -16.64
C ALA A 303 10.79 -5.89 -17.04
N ALA A 304 10.85 -6.83 -16.08
CA ALA A 304 10.45 -8.22 -16.25
C ALA A 304 9.02 -8.39 -16.80
N LEU A 305 8.10 -7.45 -16.49
CA LEU A 305 6.71 -7.52 -16.94
C LEU A 305 6.58 -7.43 -18.47
N PHE A 306 7.53 -6.79 -19.16
CA PHE A 306 7.53 -6.68 -20.63
C PHE A 306 8.58 -7.57 -21.30
N GLU A 307 9.48 -8.18 -20.53
CA GLU A 307 10.52 -9.09 -21.02
C GLU A 307 10.07 -10.56 -20.97
N ASP A 308 9.31 -10.94 -19.94
CA ASP A 308 8.77 -12.29 -19.80
C ASP A 308 7.61 -12.55 -20.78
N PRO A 309 7.61 -13.69 -21.52
CA PRO A 309 6.59 -13.97 -22.54
C PRO A 309 5.16 -14.08 -22.02
N SER A 310 4.96 -14.49 -20.77
CA SER A 310 3.63 -14.64 -20.17
C SER A 310 3.15 -13.31 -19.60
N PHE A 311 3.98 -12.65 -18.78
CA PHE A 311 3.64 -11.37 -18.17
C PHE A 311 3.35 -10.29 -19.21
N LYS A 312 4.12 -10.28 -20.30
CA LYS A 312 3.99 -9.29 -21.38
C LYS A 312 2.57 -9.21 -21.94
N ASN A 313 1.86 -10.34 -22.04
CA ASN A 313 0.49 -10.34 -22.57
C ASN A 313 -0.46 -9.51 -21.69
N TYR A 314 -0.30 -9.59 -20.37
CA TYR A 314 -1.09 -8.79 -19.43
C TYR A 314 -0.60 -7.34 -19.37
N ALA A 315 0.73 -7.13 -19.40
CA ALA A 315 1.31 -5.80 -19.32
C ALA A 315 0.96 -4.94 -20.56
N GLU A 316 0.98 -5.53 -21.76
CA GLU A 316 0.52 -4.88 -22.99
C GLU A 316 -0.99 -4.59 -22.94
N LYS A 317 -1.79 -5.56 -22.50
CA LYS A 317 -3.24 -5.36 -22.30
C LYS A 317 -3.51 -4.18 -21.36
N TYR A 318 -2.83 -4.10 -20.22
CA TYR A 318 -3.06 -3.02 -19.25
C TYR A 318 -2.53 -1.66 -19.69
N ALA A 319 -1.49 -1.62 -20.53
CA ALA A 319 -1.03 -0.37 -21.15
C ALA A 319 -2.09 0.22 -22.11
N GLU A 320 -2.84 -0.63 -22.81
CA GLU A 320 -3.84 -0.23 -23.82
C GLU A 320 -5.25 -0.07 -23.24
N ASP A 321 -5.65 -0.93 -22.31
CA ASP A 321 -6.99 -1.00 -21.74
C ASP A 321 -6.98 -0.69 -20.23
N PRO A 322 -7.20 0.60 -19.84
CA PRO A 322 -7.24 0.98 -18.44
C PRO A 322 -8.43 0.35 -17.69
N ALA A 323 -9.54 0.03 -18.37
CA ALA A 323 -10.70 -0.58 -17.72
C ALA A 323 -10.40 -2.04 -17.35
N ALA A 324 -9.73 -2.79 -18.22
CA ALA A 324 -9.27 -4.13 -17.90
C ALA A 324 -8.25 -4.13 -16.75
N PHE A 325 -7.32 -3.18 -16.73
CA PHE A 325 -6.40 -3.01 -15.60
C PHE A 325 -7.16 -2.77 -14.29
N PHE A 326 -8.10 -1.82 -14.28
CA PHE A 326 -8.85 -1.47 -13.08
C PHE A 326 -9.64 -2.66 -12.53
N LYS A 327 -10.29 -3.42 -13.43
CA LYS A 327 -11.01 -4.64 -13.05
C LYS A 327 -10.09 -5.68 -12.42
N ASP A 328 -9.02 -6.06 -13.13
CA ASP A 328 -8.12 -7.11 -12.65
C ASP A 328 -7.34 -6.68 -11.40
N TYR A 329 -7.00 -5.39 -11.28
CA TYR A 329 -6.37 -4.83 -10.07
C TYR A 329 -7.30 -4.89 -8.85
N ALA A 330 -8.56 -4.50 -8.99
CA ALA A 330 -9.53 -4.55 -7.89
C ALA A 330 -9.71 -5.98 -7.36
N GLU A 331 -9.84 -6.96 -8.25
CA GLU A 331 -9.94 -8.38 -7.91
C GLU A 331 -8.66 -8.89 -7.21
N ALA A 332 -7.49 -8.58 -7.77
CA ALA A 332 -6.21 -9.04 -7.23
C ALA A 332 -5.88 -8.37 -5.88
N HIS A 333 -6.17 -7.07 -5.71
CA HIS A 333 -5.96 -6.33 -4.46
C HIS A 333 -6.88 -6.87 -3.36
N ALA A 334 -8.16 -7.12 -3.67
CA ALA A 334 -9.08 -7.75 -2.73
C ALA A 334 -8.59 -9.14 -2.30
N LYS A 335 -8.16 -9.99 -3.25
CA LYS A 335 -7.60 -11.32 -2.96
C LYS A 335 -6.36 -11.23 -2.07
N LEU A 336 -5.40 -10.39 -2.45
CA LEU A 336 -4.18 -10.10 -1.67
C LEU A 336 -4.53 -9.70 -0.24
N SER A 337 -5.42 -8.73 -0.05
CA SER A 337 -5.75 -8.18 1.27
C SER A 337 -6.30 -9.25 2.23
N ASN A 338 -6.79 -10.38 1.71
CA ASN A 338 -7.37 -11.48 2.46
C ASN A 338 -6.37 -12.62 2.71
N LEU A 339 -5.18 -12.60 2.11
CA LEU A 339 -4.20 -13.68 2.23
C LEU A 339 -3.76 -13.85 3.68
N GLY A 340 -3.77 -15.11 4.14
CA GLY A 340 -3.32 -15.51 5.48
C GLY A 340 -4.21 -15.06 6.65
N ALA A 341 -5.09 -14.09 6.45
CA ALA A 341 -5.96 -13.55 7.48
C ALA A 341 -6.82 -14.63 8.16
N LYS A 342 -7.09 -14.42 9.45
CA LYS A 342 -8.17 -15.09 10.17
C LYS A 342 -9.26 -14.05 10.39
N PHE A 343 -10.48 -14.38 10.02
CA PHE A 343 -11.64 -13.50 10.18
C PHE A 343 -12.49 -13.93 11.38
N ASP A 344 -13.06 -12.94 12.06
CA ASP A 344 -14.13 -13.08 13.04
C ASP A 344 -15.20 -12.04 12.68
N PRO A 345 -16.45 -12.43 12.33
CA PRO A 345 -16.86 -13.80 12.06
C PRO A 345 -16.13 -14.40 10.84
N PRO A 346 -16.12 -15.74 10.64
CA PRO A 346 -15.33 -16.40 9.58
C PRO A 346 -15.59 -15.89 8.15
N GLU A 347 -16.81 -15.46 7.85
CA GLU A 347 -17.20 -14.86 6.58
C GLU A 347 -16.55 -13.48 6.33
N GLY A 348 -16.21 -12.77 7.42
CA GLY A 348 -15.79 -11.37 7.42
C GLY A 348 -16.96 -10.39 7.44
N ILE A 349 -16.64 -9.11 7.58
CA ILE A 349 -17.58 -7.99 7.66
C ILE A 349 -17.47 -7.16 6.39
N VAL A 350 -18.59 -6.89 5.74
CA VAL A 350 -18.64 -5.94 4.62
C VAL A 350 -19.20 -4.62 5.14
N ILE A 351 -18.49 -3.52 4.89
CA ILE A 351 -19.00 -2.17 5.13
C ILE A 351 -19.47 -1.61 3.80
N GLU A 352 -20.72 -1.16 3.71
CA GLU A 352 -21.23 -0.54 2.50
C GLU A 352 -20.57 0.83 2.32
N ASN A 353 -20.14 1.13 1.10
CA ASN A 353 -19.90 2.51 0.66
C ASN A 353 -21.27 3.19 0.60
N VAL A 354 -21.79 3.65 1.73
CA VAL A 354 -22.96 4.53 1.72
C VAL A 354 -22.45 5.90 1.26
N PRO A 355 -22.69 6.35 0.02
CA PRO A 355 -22.44 7.75 -0.30
C PRO A 355 -23.30 8.54 0.69
N GLU A 356 -22.69 9.42 1.49
CA GLU A 356 -23.44 10.22 2.45
C GLU A 356 -24.64 10.83 1.71
N LYS A 357 -25.86 10.38 2.03
CA LYS A 357 -27.05 11.15 1.70
C LYS A 357 -26.77 12.52 2.30
N PHE A 358 -26.74 13.54 1.46
CA PHE A 358 -26.45 14.91 1.89
C PHE A 358 -27.49 15.31 2.95
N VAL A 359 -27.16 15.15 4.23
CA VAL A 359 -28.01 15.59 5.33
C VAL A 359 -27.60 17.01 5.65
N ALA A 360 -28.23 17.97 4.97
CA ALA A 360 -27.96 19.40 5.15
C ALA A 360 -27.95 19.86 6.62
N ALA A 361 -28.67 19.14 7.50
CA ALA A 361 -28.71 19.41 8.93
C ALA A 361 -27.35 19.27 9.65
N LYS A 362 -26.42 18.41 9.18
CA LYS A 362 -25.09 18.25 9.81
C LYS A 362 -24.18 19.48 9.66
N TYR A 363 -24.41 20.30 8.63
CA TYR A 363 -23.58 21.46 8.31
C TYR A 363 -24.21 22.80 8.75
N SER A 364 -25.38 22.76 9.40
CA SER A 364 -26.08 23.96 9.86
C SER A 364 -25.90 24.16 11.36
N THR A 365 -24.72 24.56 11.80
CA THR A 365 -24.57 25.12 13.15
C THR A 365 -25.08 26.57 13.17
N GLY A 366 -26.22 26.79 13.83
CA GLY A 366 -26.63 28.13 14.29
C GLY A 366 -27.57 28.95 13.39
N LYS A 367 -28.62 28.37 12.78
CA LYS A 367 -29.71 29.18 12.19
C LYS A 367 -31.12 28.66 12.51
N LYS A 368 -32.01 29.63 12.78
CA LYS A 368 -33.48 29.51 12.90
C LYS A 368 -34.06 28.72 11.72
N GLU A 369 -35.08 27.91 11.99
CA GLU A 369 -35.88 27.29 10.93
C GLU A 369 -36.35 28.34 9.93
N LEU A 370 -36.23 28.03 8.63
CA LEU A 370 -36.82 28.82 7.56
C LEU A 370 -38.33 28.90 7.78
N SER A 371 -38.89 30.11 7.72
CA SER A 371 -40.35 30.28 7.78
C SER A 371 -41.03 29.56 6.61
N ASP A 372 -42.29 29.17 6.78
CA ASP A 372 -43.04 28.49 5.72
C ASP A 372 -43.19 29.35 4.46
N SER A 373 -43.19 30.68 4.62
CA SER A 373 -43.16 31.62 3.50
C SER A 373 -41.86 31.53 2.69
N MET A 374 -40.70 31.42 3.34
CA MET A 374 -39.41 31.25 2.67
C MET A 374 -39.30 29.88 2.00
N LYS A 375 -39.75 28.81 2.66
CA LYS A 375 -39.81 27.46 2.08
C LYS A 375 -40.67 27.43 0.82
N LYS A 376 -41.83 28.08 0.85
CA LYS A 376 -42.75 28.17 -0.30
C LYS A 376 -42.13 28.96 -1.46
N LYS A 377 -41.42 30.06 -1.17
CA LYS A 377 -40.75 30.87 -2.19
C LYS A 377 -39.61 30.13 -2.87
N ILE A 378 -38.75 29.46 -2.08
CA ILE A 378 -37.65 28.64 -2.61
C ILE A 378 -38.19 27.52 -3.50
N ARG A 379 -39.29 26.86 -3.11
CA ARG A 379 -39.94 25.84 -3.93
C ARG A 379 -40.47 26.40 -5.25
N ALA A 380 -41.15 27.54 -5.22
CA ALA A 380 -41.67 28.18 -6.42
C ALA A 380 -40.54 28.61 -7.39
N GLU A 381 -39.42 29.12 -6.88
CA GLU A 381 -38.26 29.47 -7.70
C GLU A 381 -37.57 28.23 -8.28
N TYR A 382 -37.45 27.15 -7.50
CA TYR A 382 -36.91 25.87 -7.96
C TYR A 382 -37.75 25.24 -9.08
N GLU A 383 -39.07 25.30 -8.95
CA GLU A 383 -40.01 24.84 -9.99
C GLU A 383 -39.97 25.75 -11.24
N ALA A 384 -39.85 27.07 -11.06
CA ALA A 384 -39.81 28.03 -12.18
C ALA A 384 -38.60 27.84 -13.11
N ILE A 385 -37.47 27.33 -12.59
CA ILE A 385 -36.28 27.01 -13.38
C ILE A 385 -36.27 25.56 -13.88
N GLY A 386 -37.38 24.84 -13.74
CA GLY A 386 -37.59 23.50 -14.30
C GLY A 386 -37.16 22.33 -13.40
N GLY A 387 -36.93 22.59 -12.10
CA GLY A 387 -36.63 21.56 -11.11
C GLY A 387 -37.90 20.94 -10.54
N SER A 388 -37.90 19.62 -10.34
CA SER A 388 -38.94 18.93 -9.58
C SER A 388 -38.33 17.79 -8.74
N PRO A 389 -39.09 17.19 -7.80
CA PRO A 389 -38.63 16.02 -7.05
C PRO A 389 -38.21 14.85 -7.96
N ASP A 390 -38.92 14.65 -9.07
CA ASP A 390 -38.68 13.55 -10.02
C ASP A 390 -37.73 13.94 -11.16
N LYS A 391 -37.41 15.23 -11.28
CA LYS A 391 -36.49 15.78 -12.28
C LYS A 391 -35.57 16.81 -11.62
N PRO A 392 -34.55 16.36 -10.86
CA PRO A 392 -33.62 17.26 -10.23
C PRO A 392 -32.80 18.02 -11.29
N LEU A 393 -32.49 19.29 -11.00
CA LEU A 393 -31.67 20.10 -11.89
C LEU A 393 -30.24 19.53 -11.97
N PRO A 394 -29.55 19.66 -13.12
CA PRO A 394 -28.15 19.23 -13.25
C PRO A 394 -27.25 19.88 -12.20
N THR A 395 -26.24 19.15 -11.71
CA THR A 395 -25.35 19.52 -10.59
C THR A 395 -24.71 20.91 -10.66
N ASN A 396 -24.49 21.43 -11.88
CA ASN A 396 -23.93 22.78 -12.09
C ASN A 396 -24.91 23.92 -11.70
N TYR A 397 -26.22 23.68 -11.67
CA TYR A 397 -27.20 24.70 -11.28
C TYR A 397 -27.23 24.99 -9.78
N PHE A 398 -27.05 23.96 -8.94
CA PHE A 398 -26.98 24.16 -7.48
C PHE A 398 -25.77 24.99 -7.07
N LEU A 399 -24.61 24.77 -7.72
CA LEU A 399 -23.41 25.58 -7.49
C LEU A 399 -23.63 27.03 -7.93
N ASN A 400 -24.27 27.25 -9.08
CA ASN A 400 -24.60 28.59 -9.56
C ASN A 400 -25.61 29.31 -8.65
N ILE A 401 -26.59 28.60 -8.08
CA ILE A 401 -27.54 29.14 -7.11
C ILE A 401 -26.82 29.52 -5.81
N ILE A 402 -25.91 28.68 -5.30
CA ILE A 402 -25.13 28.99 -4.10
C ILE A 402 -24.21 30.20 -4.33
N ILE A 403 -23.57 30.30 -5.50
CA ILE A 403 -22.77 31.47 -5.90
C ILE A 403 -23.65 32.72 -5.99
N ALA A 404 -24.82 32.63 -6.63
CA ALA A 404 -25.75 33.74 -6.75
C ALA A 404 -26.27 34.23 -5.38
N ILE A 405 -26.62 33.31 -4.49
CA ILE A 405 -27.01 33.61 -3.11
C ILE A 405 -25.84 34.22 -2.33
N GLY A 406 -24.62 33.69 -2.49
CA GLY A 406 -23.41 34.25 -1.88
C GLY A 406 -23.12 35.67 -2.33
N VAL A 407 -23.26 35.96 -3.63
CA VAL A 407 -23.12 37.30 -4.21
C VAL A 407 -24.23 38.23 -3.73
N LEU A 408 -25.48 37.78 -3.69
CA LEU A 408 -26.61 38.57 -3.18
C LEU A 408 -26.43 38.94 -1.70
N VAL A 409 -25.96 38.01 -0.87
CA VAL A 409 -25.66 38.27 0.55
C VAL A 409 -24.52 39.27 0.68
N LEU A 410 -23.46 39.13 -0.12
CA LEU A 410 -22.32 40.06 -0.12
C LEU A 410 -22.75 41.48 -0.55
N LEU A 411 -23.56 41.58 -1.60
CA LEU A 411 -24.12 42.86 -2.07
C LEU A 411 -25.07 43.47 -1.03
N SER A 412 -25.89 42.66 -0.36
CA SER A 412 -26.77 43.14 0.73
C SER A 412 -25.97 43.67 1.92
N THR A 413 -24.81 43.08 2.23
CA THR A 413 -23.92 43.57 3.29
C THR A 413 -23.10 44.79 2.88
N LEU A 414 -22.80 44.96 1.59
CA LEU A 414 -22.01 46.09 1.08
C LEU A 414 -22.86 47.33 0.79
N PHE A 415 -24.14 47.15 0.45
CA PHE A 415 -25.03 48.23 0.04
C PHE A 415 -26.28 48.41 0.93
N GLY A 416 -26.47 47.57 1.95
CA GLY A 416 -27.62 47.60 2.87
C GLY A 416 -27.44 48.46 4.12
N GLY A 417 -26.62 49.51 4.05
CA GLY A 417 -26.59 50.58 5.04
C GLY A 417 -27.47 51.74 4.59
N ASN A 418 -28.53 52.01 5.35
CA ASN A 418 -29.58 53.03 5.14
C ASN A 418 -30.63 52.71 4.06
N ASN A 419 -31.84 52.39 4.51
CA ASN A 419 -32.94 53.37 4.44
C ASN A 419 -34.14 52.90 5.27
N ASN A 420 -34.32 53.61 6.39
CA ASN A 420 -35.59 53.77 7.07
C ASN A 420 -36.38 54.82 6.28
N SER A 421 -37.44 54.43 5.57
CA SER A 421 -38.55 55.32 5.25
C SER A 421 -39.69 54.52 4.62
N ASP A 422 -40.85 54.61 5.25
CA ASP A 422 -42.18 54.35 4.68
C ASP A 422 -42.29 54.86 3.23
N PHE A 423 -43.02 54.14 2.38
CA PHE A 423 -44.18 54.73 1.69
C PHE A 423 -45.03 53.64 1.01
N SER A 424 -46.31 53.72 1.34
CA SER A 424 -47.48 53.10 0.71
C SER A 424 -47.63 53.41 -0.79
N GLY A 425 -48.29 52.51 -1.53
CA GLY A 425 -49.20 52.92 -2.61
C GLY A 425 -49.05 52.17 -3.94
N PHE A 426 -50.16 51.49 -4.27
CA PHE A 426 -50.59 50.89 -5.55
C PHE A 426 -50.05 49.52 -5.95
#